data_AF-A0A5B9EDB0-F1
#
_entry.id   AF-A0A5B9EDB0-F1
#
_cell.length_a   1.000
_cell.length_b   1.000
_cell.length_c   1.000
_cell.angle_alpha   90.00
_cell.angle_beta   90.00
_cell.angle_gamma   90.00
#
_symmetry.space_group_name_H-M   'P 1'
#
loop_
_entity.id
_entity.type
_entity.pdbx_description
1 polymer ?
#
loop_
_entity_poly.entity_id
_entity_poly.type
_entity_poly.pdbx_seq_one_letter_code
_entity_poly.pdbx_strand_id
1 'polypeptide(L)'
;MPVDLTGDVEIDDYHSLAVRDLQRGQGVGLPSGEAVARHLGLTPLTPEDAGIASTGWRGETPLWYYILREADIRTGGNRLGPVGGLIVSEVLVGLIDADETSFRRSFPEWLPSKTLIELLVG
;
A
#
# COMPACT_ATOMS: atom_id res chain seq x y z
N MET A 1 0.43 1.87 22.87
CA MET A 1 -0.14 1.71 21.51
C MET A 1 -1.02 2.91 21.22
N PRO A 2 -1.20 3.37 19.96
CA PRO A 2 -2.22 4.36 19.68
C PRO A 2 -3.60 3.68 19.69
N VAL A 3 -4.19 3.57 20.86
CA VAL A 3 -5.57 3.07 21.05
C VAL A 3 -6.55 3.88 20.20
N ASP A 4 -6.24 5.17 20.03
CA ASP A 4 -6.90 6.13 19.16
C ASP A 4 -7.19 5.57 17.76
N LEU A 5 -6.24 4.87 17.12
CA LEU A 5 -6.41 4.36 15.75
C LEU A 5 -7.14 3.00 15.66
N THR A 6 -7.11 2.21 16.74
CA THR A 6 -7.57 0.81 16.70
C THR A 6 -8.90 0.58 17.41
N GLY A 7 -9.33 1.53 18.26
CA GLY A 7 -10.46 1.35 19.17
C GLY A 7 -10.14 0.39 20.33
N ASP A 8 -11.07 0.29 21.28
CA ASP A 8 -11.01 -0.71 22.35
C ASP A 8 -11.26 -2.10 21.76
N VAL A 9 -10.28 -2.99 21.88
CA VAL A 9 -10.41 -4.38 21.44
C VAL A 9 -10.87 -5.21 22.64
N GLU A 10 -12.11 -5.69 22.60
CA GLU A 10 -12.78 -6.39 23.72
C GLU A 10 -12.20 -7.78 24.07
N ILE A 11 -11.17 -8.26 23.36
CA ILE A 11 -10.57 -9.58 23.58
C ILE A 11 -9.04 -9.49 23.61
N ASP A 12 -8.48 -9.59 24.81
CA ASP A 12 -7.04 -9.50 25.12
C ASP A 12 -6.20 -10.62 24.44
N ASP A 13 -6.84 -11.73 24.05
CA ASP A 13 -6.19 -12.89 23.41
C ASP A 13 -6.07 -12.81 21.87
N TYR A 14 -6.72 -11.82 21.24
CA TYR A 14 -6.51 -11.52 19.82
C TYR A 14 -5.70 -10.24 19.67
N HIS A 15 -4.38 -10.37 19.65
CA HIS A 15 -3.53 -9.34 19.05
C HIS A 15 -3.96 -9.14 17.58
N SER A 16 -4.84 -8.16 17.35
CA SER A 16 -5.40 -7.84 16.04
C SER A 16 -4.28 -7.70 15.01
N LEU A 17 -4.42 -8.37 13.86
CA LEU A 17 -3.44 -8.27 12.76
C LEU A 17 -3.19 -6.81 12.38
N ALA A 18 -4.23 -5.98 12.38
CA ALA A 18 -4.11 -4.55 12.14
C ALA A 18 -3.19 -3.87 13.16
N VAL A 19 -3.33 -4.20 14.45
CA VAL A 19 -2.44 -3.70 15.51
C VAL A 19 -1.00 -4.14 15.26
N ARG A 20 -0.77 -5.40 14.91
CA ARG A 20 0.58 -5.94 14.64
C ARG A 20 1.21 -5.30 13.41
N ASP A 21 0.44 -5.05 12.36
CA ASP A 21 0.94 -4.40 11.14
C ASP A 21 1.28 -2.93 11.40
N LEU A 22 0.46 -2.22 12.18
CA LEU A 22 0.78 -0.87 12.66
C LEU A 22 2.04 -0.83 13.53
N GLN A 23 2.15 -1.74 14.51
CA GLN A 23 3.32 -1.85 15.37
C GLN A 23 4.59 -2.19 14.58
N ARG A 24 4.51 -3.12 13.62
CA ARG A 24 5.64 -3.49 12.78
C ARG A 24 6.11 -2.32 11.94
N GLY A 25 5.18 -1.57 11.34
CA GLY A 25 5.50 -0.38 10.57
C GLY A 25 6.21 0.69 11.40
N GLN A 26 5.72 0.94 12.62
CA GLN A 26 6.38 1.85 13.57
C GLN A 26 7.75 1.32 14.01
N GLY A 27 7.86 0.02 14.29
CA GLY A 27 9.09 -0.61 14.77
C GLY A 27 10.26 -0.54 13.79
N VAL A 28 9.99 -0.49 12.49
CA VAL A 28 11.03 -0.31 11.45
C VAL A 28 11.14 1.14 10.95
N GLY A 29 10.39 2.07 11.56
CA GLY A 29 10.44 3.49 11.21
C GLY A 29 9.88 3.81 9.83
N LEU A 30 8.82 3.11 9.39
CA LEU A 30 8.16 3.46 8.12
C LEU A 30 7.65 4.91 8.16
N PRO A 31 7.81 5.68 7.08
CA PRO A 31 7.18 6.99 6.96
C PRO A 31 5.65 6.87 6.99
N SER A 32 4.95 7.99 7.24
CA SER A 32 3.50 8.08 7.06
C SER A 32 3.10 7.93 5.59
N GLY A 33 1.83 7.63 5.33
CA GLY A 33 1.32 7.59 3.97
C GLY A 33 1.36 8.94 3.27
N GLU A 34 1.10 10.03 4.00
CA GLU A 34 1.18 11.40 3.51
C GLU A 34 2.62 11.79 3.16
N ALA A 35 3.61 11.39 3.97
CA ALA A 35 5.02 11.62 3.66
C ALA A 35 5.45 10.90 2.39
N VAL A 36 5.01 9.64 2.20
CA VAL A 36 5.27 8.89 0.96
C VAL A 36 4.58 9.54 -0.22
N ALA A 37 3.31 9.91 -0.10
CA ALA A 37 2.58 10.60 -1.16
C ALA A 37 3.30 11.88 -1.60
N ARG A 38 3.72 12.72 -0.64
CA ARG A 38 4.50 13.93 -0.93
C ARG A 38 5.83 13.63 -1.61
N HIS A 39 6.55 12.60 -1.16
CA HIS A 39 7.81 12.19 -1.79
C HIS A 39 7.62 11.74 -3.24
N LEU A 40 6.50 11.10 -3.55
CA LEU A 40 6.13 10.66 -4.89
C LEU A 40 5.48 11.76 -5.75
N GLY A 41 5.33 12.98 -5.24
CA GLY A 41 4.64 14.08 -5.94
C GLY A 41 3.13 13.87 -6.09
N LEU A 42 2.53 13.01 -5.26
CA LEU A 42 1.10 12.72 -5.24
C LEU A 42 0.40 13.59 -4.20
N THR A 43 -0.86 13.95 -4.47
CA THR A 43 -1.71 14.59 -3.47
C THR A 43 -2.01 13.60 -2.33
N PRO A 44 -1.68 13.91 -1.07
CA PRO A 44 -2.02 13.05 0.06
C PRO A 44 -3.53 12.96 0.31
N LEU A 45 -3.99 11.92 1.01
CA LEU A 45 -5.33 11.92 1.58
C LEU A 45 -5.47 13.03 2.62
N THR A 46 -6.67 13.59 2.71
CA THR A 46 -7.01 14.49 3.83
C THR A 46 -7.18 13.68 5.12
N PRO A 47 -7.08 14.30 6.31
CA PRO A 47 -7.38 13.61 7.57
C PRO A 47 -8.80 13.01 7.64
N GLU A 48 -9.76 13.65 6.96
CA GLU A 48 -11.14 13.17 6.82
C GLU A 48 -11.18 11.88 5.99
N ASP A 49 -10.55 11.91 4.81
CA ASP A 49 -10.45 10.74 3.91
C ASP A 49 -9.73 9.58 4.59
N ALA A 50 -8.62 9.87 5.26
CA ALA A 50 -7.87 8.89 6.04
C ALA A 50 -8.64 8.37 7.26
N GLY A 51 -9.78 8.96 7.62
CA GLY A 51 -10.60 8.49 8.74
C GLY A 51 -9.96 8.72 10.11
N ILE A 52 -8.98 9.61 10.21
CA ILE A 52 -8.24 9.91 11.45
C ILE A 52 -8.74 11.18 12.15
N ALA A 53 -9.53 12.01 11.47
CA ALA A 53 -10.03 13.27 12.04
C ALA A 53 -10.89 13.06 13.31
N SER A 54 -11.57 11.92 13.42
CA SER A 54 -12.49 11.59 14.52
C SER A 54 -11.87 10.73 15.63
N THR A 55 -10.61 10.29 15.48
CA THR A 55 -10.01 9.26 16.34
C THR A 55 -9.20 9.81 17.51
N GLY A 56 -8.98 11.12 17.57
CA GLY A 56 -8.09 11.77 18.54
C GLY A 56 -6.60 11.69 18.15
N TRP A 57 -6.26 10.96 17.09
CA TRP A 57 -4.92 10.87 16.52
C TRP A 57 -4.47 12.23 15.98
N ARG A 58 -3.24 12.64 16.34
CA ARG A 58 -2.68 13.96 15.96
C ARG A 58 -1.55 13.87 14.93
N GLY A 59 -1.12 12.66 14.59
CA GLY A 59 -0.05 12.43 13.62
C GLY A 59 -0.58 12.33 12.18
N GLU A 60 0.34 12.24 11.23
CA GLU A 60 0.02 11.72 9.90
C GLU A 60 -0.32 10.21 10.00
N THR A 61 -0.96 9.69 8.96
CA THR A 61 -1.53 8.35 8.97
C THR A 61 -0.43 7.29 8.79
N PRO A 62 -0.36 6.24 9.64
CA PRO A 62 0.58 5.14 9.42
C PRO A 62 0.41 4.51 8.03
N LEU A 63 1.53 4.31 7.31
CA LEU A 63 1.52 3.94 5.89
C LEU A 63 0.61 2.76 5.54
N TRP A 64 0.65 1.70 6.34
CA TRP A 64 -0.20 0.52 6.10
C TRP A 64 -1.69 0.88 6.11
N TYR A 65 -2.15 1.60 7.13
CA TYR A 65 -3.55 2.03 7.23
C TYR A 65 -3.92 3.05 6.15
N TYR A 66 -3.01 3.98 5.85
CA TYR A 66 -3.19 4.94 4.77
C TYR A 66 -3.43 4.24 3.43
N ILE A 67 -2.66 3.21 3.08
CA ILE A 67 -2.82 2.48 1.82
C ILE A 67 -4.20 1.80 1.73
N LEU A 68 -4.71 1.29 2.85
CA LEU A 68 -6.07 0.70 2.90
C LEU A 68 -7.15 1.77 2.68
N ARG A 69 -7.04 2.93 3.35
CA ARG A 69 -7.95 4.06 3.14
C ARG A 69 -7.85 4.63 1.73
N GLU A 70 -6.65 4.67 1.17
CA GLU A 70 -6.40 5.14 -0.20
C GLU A 70 -7.07 4.22 -1.22
N ALA A 71 -6.93 2.91 -1.05
CA ALA A 71 -7.60 1.90 -1.88
C ALA A 71 -9.13 2.06 -1.82
N ASP A 72 -9.70 2.19 -0.62
CA ASP A 72 -11.13 2.39 -0.40
C ASP A 72 -11.64 3.64 -1.13
N ILE A 73 -11.07 4.81 -0.83
CA ILE A 73 -11.60 6.10 -1.34
C ILE A 73 -11.35 6.28 -2.83
N ARG A 74 -10.17 5.89 -3.34
CA ARG A 74 -9.80 6.18 -4.73
C ARG A 74 -10.26 5.12 -5.72
N THR A 75 -10.54 3.90 -5.24
CA THR A 75 -10.82 2.76 -6.13
C THR A 75 -12.01 1.90 -5.68
N GLY A 76 -12.70 2.29 -4.60
CA GLY A 76 -13.76 1.49 -4.00
C GLY A 76 -13.25 0.19 -3.38
N GLY A 77 -11.98 0.16 -2.96
CA GLY A 77 -11.34 -1.01 -2.34
C GLY A 77 -10.99 -2.15 -3.30
N ASN A 78 -11.32 -2.03 -4.59
CA ASN A 78 -11.09 -3.11 -5.56
C ASN A 78 -9.63 -3.23 -6.01
N ARG A 79 -8.84 -2.15 -5.86
CA ARG A 79 -7.42 -2.10 -6.25
C ARG A 79 -6.63 -1.22 -5.28
N LEU A 80 -5.31 -1.30 -5.34
CA LEU A 80 -4.47 -0.35 -4.61
C LEU A 80 -4.63 1.05 -5.20
N GLY A 81 -4.58 2.06 -4.33
CA GLY A 81 -4.46 3.46 -4.72
C GLY A 81 -3.06 3.82 -5.20
N PRO A 82 -2.83 5.07 -5.62
CA PRO A 82 -1.55 5.52 -6.17
C PRO A 82 -0.31 5.20 -5.32
N VAL A 83 -0.33 5.46 -4.01
CA VAL A 83 0.83 5.16 -3.14
C VAL A 83 1.04 3.66 -3.02
N GLY A 84 0.00 2.91 -2.64
CA GLY A 84 0.11 1.47 -2.47
C GLY A 84 0.48 0.74 -3.76
N GLY A 85 -0.11 1.17 -4.87
CA GLY A 85 0.11 0.62 -6.20
C GLY A 85 1.53 0.86 -6.70
N LEU A 86 2.11 2.05 -6.47
CA LEU A 86 3.50 2.32 -6.81
C LEU A 86 4.46 1.50 -5.97
N ILE A 87 4.26 1.40 -4.65
CA ILE A 87 5.11 0.58 -3.77
C ILE A 87 5.18 -0.87 -4.29
N VAL A 88 4.01 -1.48 -4.56
CA VAL A 88 3.96 -2.87 -5.02
C VAL A 88 4.53 -3.00 -6.44
N SER A 89 4.21 -2.08 -7.34
CA SER A 89 4.67 -2.14 -8.73
C SER A 89 6.18 -1.99 -8.83
N GLU A 90 6.77 -1.03 -8.12
CA GLU A 90 8.22 -0.81 -8.11
C GLU A 90 8.99 -2.00 -7.53
N VAL A 91 8.45 -2.68 -6.52
CA VAL A 91 9.04 -3.92 -6.01
C VAL A 91 9.02 -5.01 -7.08
N LEU A 92 7.87 -5.25 -7.72
CA LEU A 92 7.75 -6.31 -8.72
C LEU A 92 8.60 -6.03 -9.97
N VAL A 93 8.52 -4.80 -10.52
CA VAL A 93 9.32 -4.39 -11.68
C VAL A 93 10.81 -4.41 -11.32
N GLY A 94 11.19 -3.89 -10.15
CA GLY A 94 12.56 -3.90 -9.68
C GLY A 94 13.14 -5.31 -9.54
N LEU A 95 12.36 -6.27 -9.03
CA LEU A 95 12.77 -7.68 -8.98
C LEU A 95 13.00 -8.25 -10.37
N ILE A 96 12.09 -7.98 -11.32
CA ILE A 96 12.22 -8.48 -12.71
C ILE A 96 13.44 -7.86 -13.39
N ASP A 97 13.68 -6.56 -13.24
CA ASP A 97 14.81 -5.88 -13.88
C ASP A 97 16.17 -6.24 -13.25
N ALA A 98 16.18 -6.62 -11.97
CA ALA A 98 17.36 -7.07 -11.24
C ALA A 98 17.74 -8.54 -11.50
N ASP A 99 16.78 -9.39 -11.89
CA ASP A 99 17.04 -10.78 -12.24
C ASP A 99 17.56 -10.92 -13.67
N GLU A 100 18.83 -11.34 -13.82
CA GLU A 100 19.48 -11.55 -15.12
C GLU A 100 18.80 -12.65 -15.96
N THR A 101 18.13 -13.60 -15.30
CA THR A 101 17.40 -14.69 -15.94
C THR A 101 15.95 -14.32 -16.28
N SER A 102 15.52 -13.11 -15.89
CA SER A 102 14.17 -12.66 -16.19
C SER A 102 13.94 -12.54 -17.69
N PHE A 103 12.70 -12.73 -18.12
CA PHE A 103 12.37 -12.62 -19.54
C PHE A 103 12.73 -11.25 -20.14
N ARG A 104 12.66 -10.16 -19.34
CA ARG A 104 13.05 -8.79 -19.77
C ARG A 104 14.54 -8.65 -20.01
N ARG A 105 15.38 -9.31 -19.20
CA ARG A 105 16.84 -9.28 -19.32
C ARG A 105 17.36 -10.30 -20.34
N SER A 106 16.81 -11.51 -20.33
CA SER A 106 17.22 -12.62 -21.20
C SER A 106 16.72 -12.48 -22.64
N PHE A 107 15.62 -11.75 -22.88
CA PHE A 107 15.08 -11.48 -24.21
C PHE A 107 14.73 -9.99 -24.39
N PRO A 108 15.72 -9.11 -24.59
CA PRO A 108 15.51 -7.65 -24.61
C PRO A 108 14.60 -7.16 -25.72
N GLU A 109 14.51 -7.88 -26.85
CA GLU A 109 13.62 -7.56 -27.96
C GLU A 109 12.24 -8.21 -27.85
N TRP A 110 11.95 -8.88 -26.73
CA TRP A 110 10.65 -9.49 -26.52
C TRP A 110 9.56 -8.42 -26.51
N LEU A 111 8.54 -8.64 -27.34
CA LEU A 111 7.32 -7.84 -27.39
C LEU A 111 6.11 -8.75 -27.11
N PRO A 112 5.09 -8.26 -26.38
CA PRO A 112 3.86 -9.01 -26.19
C PRO A 112 3.22 -9.30 -27.55
N SER A 113 3.07 -10.59 -27.89
CA SER A 113 2.49 -11.02 -29.17
C SER A 113 0.98 -11.25 -29.08
N LYS A 114 0.42 -11.27 -27.87
CA LYS A 114 -1.00 -11.49 -27.58
C LYS A 114 -1.41 -10.67 -26.36
N THR A 115 -2.62 -10.17 -26.38
CA THR A 115 -3.31 -9.57 -25.24
C THR A 115 -3.75 -10.65 -24.25
N LEU A 116 -4.03 -10.25 -23.00
CA LEU A 116 -4.54 -11.17 -21.97
C LEU A 116 -5.84 -11.85 -22.41
N ILE A 117 -6.72 -11.12 -23.12
CA ILE A 117 -7.97 -11.66 -23.66
C ILE A 117 -7.68 -12.75 -24.70
N GLU A 118 -6.75 -12.51 -25.62
CA GLU A 118 -6.37 -13.50 -26.64
C GLU A 118 -5.69 -14.75 -26.05
N LEU A 119 -5.09 -14.65 -24.87
CA LEU A 119 -4.52 -15.78 -24.15
C LEU A 119 -5.56 -16.60 -23.37
N LEU A 120 -6.67 -15.98 -22.97
CA LEU A 120 -7.71 -16.63 -22.16
C LEU A 120 -8.83 -17.28 -23.00
N VAL A 121 -8.96 -16.88 -24.26
CA VAL A 121 -10.06 -17.31 -25.16
C VAL A 121 -9.58 -18.28 -26.25
N GLY A 122 -8.28 -18.60 -26.30
CA GLY A 122 -7.67 -19.59 -27.20
C GLY A 122 -7.30 -20.88 -26.48
#